data_AF-A0A858AQP1-F1
#
_entry.id   AF-A0A858AQP1-F1
#
_cell.length_a   1.000
_cell.length_b   1.000
_cell.length_c   1.000
_cell.angle_alpha   90.00
_cell.angle_beta   90.00
_cell.angle_gamma   90.00
#
_symmetry.space_group_name_H-M   'P 1'
#
loop_
_entity.id
_entity.type
_entity.pdbx_description
1 polymer ?
#
loop_
_entity_poly.entity_id
_entity_poly.type
_entity_poly.pdbx_seq_one_letter_code
_entity_poly.pdbx_strand_id
1 'polypeptide(L)'
;MSKINFEEVSFQIIAFSGDAKGAAMSAIYLAKEGKFKEAEEKLSEADGHMNTASHTHMDIVSAEASGEKFQIPVLFMHAEDQLLSTQTIMLLAKEFVEVYKKIGNKITKK
;
A
#
# COMPACT_ATOMS: atom_id res chain seq x y z
N MET A 1 -2.45 -0.92 -30.85
CA MET A 1 -2.34 -0.76 -29.39
C MET A 1 -2.76 -2.07 -28.78
N SER A 2 -1.93 -2.68 -27.92
CA SER A 2 -2.34 -3.90 -27.22
C SER A 2 -3.53 -3.56 -26.33
N LYS A 3 -4.58 -4.37 -26.42
CA LYS A 3 -5.78 -4.22 -25.62
C LYS A 3 -5.40 -4.41 -24.15
N ILE A 4 -5.64 -3.42 -23.29
CA ILE A 4 -5.39 -3.53 -21.85
C ILE A 4 -6.14 -4.76 -21.32
N ASN A 5 -5.41 -5.64 -20.61
CA ASN A 5 -5.97 -6.79 -19.95
C ASN A 5 -6.34 -6.42 -18.51
N PHE A 6 -7.59 -5.99 -18.30
CA PHE A 6 -8.06 -5.58 -16.99
C PHE A 6 -7.99 -6.68 -15.93
N GLU A 7 -8.10 -7.96 -16.29
CA GLU A 7 -8.02 -9.06 -15.33
C GLU A 7 -6.61 -9.16 -14.74
N GLU A 8 -5.59 -9.17 -15.59
CA GLU A 8 -4.17 -9.20 -15.21
C GLU A 8 -3.77 -7.97 -14.39
N VAL A 9 -4.16 -6.79 -14.86
CA VAL A 9 -3.97 -5.52 -14.16
C VAL A 9 -4.62 -5.54 -12.77
N SER A 10 -5.85 -6.03 -12.67
CA SER A 10 -6.57 -6.11 -11.40
C SER A 10 -5.88 -7.05 -10.42
N PHE A 11 -5.48 -8.24 -10.86
CA PHE A 11 -4.77 -9.20 -10.00
C PHE A 11 -3.41 -8.68 -9.56
N GLN A 12 -2.70 -7.95 -10.43
CA GLN A 12 -1.45 -7.30 -10.07
C GLN A 12 -1.65 -6.27 -8.97
N ILE A 13 -2.62 -5.36 -9.13
CA ILE A 13 -2.95 -4.35 -8.11
C ILE A 13 -3.37 -5.02 -6.80
N ILE A 14 -4.25 -6.03 -6.84
CA ILE A 14 -4.73 -6.76 -5.65
C ILE A 14 -3.57 -7.43 -4.92
N ALA A 15 -2.68 -8.13 -5.63
CA ALA A 15 -1.55 -8.84 -5.03
C ALA A 15 -0.60 -7.87 -4.33
N PHE A 16 -0.11 -6.86 -5.04
CA PHE A 16 0.85 -5.91 -4.48
C PHE A 16 0.23 -5.01 -3.39
N SER A 17 -1.06 -4.65 -3.51
CA SER A 17 -1.77 -3.97 -2.42
C SER A 17 -1.92 -4.87 -1.20
N GLY A 18 -2.21 -6.16 -1.40
CA GLY A 18 -2.27 -7.16 -0.32
C GLY A 18 -0.95 -7.29 0.44
N ASP A 19 0.16 -7.41 -0.29
CA ASP A 19 1.50 -7.48 0.29
C ASP A 19 1.86 -6.19 1.05
N ALA A 20 1.61 -5.03 0.44
CA ALA A 20 1.84 -3.72 1.07
C ALA A 20 1.04 -3.58 2.38
N LYS A 21 -0.24 -3.98 2.38
CA LYS A 21 -1.10 -3.98 3.56
C LYS A 21 -0.58 -4.91 4.65
N GLY A 22 -0.14 -6.11 4.28
CA GLY A 22 0.43 -7.10 5.21
C GLY A 22 1.71 -6.57 5.87
N ALA A 23 2.59 -5.95 5.10
CA ALA A 23 3.83 -5.35 5.60
C ALA A 23 3.54 -4.14 6.51
N ALA A 24 2.62 -3.25 6.12
CA ALA A 24 2.22 -2.09 6.92
C ALA A 24 1.61 -2.52 8.28
N MET A 25 0.73 -3.52 8.30
CA MET A 25 0.18 -4.06 9.53
C MET A 25 1.26 -4.70 10.41
N SER A 26 2.21 -5.42 9.81
CA SER A 26 3.35 -6.01 10.53
C SER A 26 4.22 -4.92 11.17
N ALA A 27 4.45 -3.79 10.50
CA ALA A 27 5.18 -2.67 11.07
C ALA A 27 4.51 -2.12 12.34
N ILE A 28 3.18 -1.97 12.34
CA ILE A 28 2.42 -1.54 13.52
C ILE A 28 2.61 -2.53 14.69
N TYR A 29 2.53 -3.85 14.43
CA TYR A 29 2.72 -4.86 15.46
C TYR A 29 4.14 -4.88 16.03
N LEU A 30 5.16 -4.80 15.18
CA LEU A 30 6.56 -4.73 15.60
C LEU A 30 6.84 -3.48 16.43
N ALA A 31 6.32 -2.32 16.02
CA ALA A 31 6.48 -1.09 16.80
C ALA A 31 5.78 -1.16 18.15
N LYS A 32 4.62 -1.82 18.24
CA LYS A 32 3.91 -2.08 19.50
C LYS A 32 4.75 -2.94 20.47
N GLU A 33 5.59 -3.84 19.95
CA GLU A 33 6.55 -4.64 20.72
C GLU A 33 7.87 -3.89 21.02
N GLY A 34 8.02 -2.64 20.58
CA GLY A 34 9.25 -1.86 20.72
C GLY A 34 10.35 -2.22 19.71
N LYS A 35 10.07 -3.08 18.73
CA LYS A 35 11.00 -3.48 17.67
C LYS A 35 11.01 -2.45 16.53
N PHE A 36 11.42 -1.22 16.86
CA PHE A 36 11.27 -0.09 15.94
C PHE A 36 12.09 -0.22 14.66
N LYS A 37 13.28 -0.83 14.70
CA LYS A 37 14.10 -1.02 13.50
C LYS A 37 13.40 -1.95 12.50
N GLU A 38 12.89 -3.09 12.98
CA GLU A 38 12.15 -4.05 12.16
C GLU A 38 10.84 -3.45 11.63
N ALA A 39 10.19 -2.59 12.43
CA ALA A 39 9.00 -1.86 11.99
C ALA A 39 9.30 -0.91 10.80
N GLU A 40 10.41 -0.16 10.84
CA GLU A 40 10.85 0.69 9.72
C GLU A 40 11.18 -0.13 8.47
N GLU A 41 11.84 -1.28 8.64
CA GLU A 41 12.13 -2.21 7.53
C GLU A 41 10.83 -2.69 6.87
N LYS A 42 9.79 -3.00 7.67
CA LYS A 42 8.46 -3.37 7.15
C LYS A 42 7.70 -2.22 6.50
N LEU A 43 7.85 -0.98 6.96
CA LEU A 43 7.29 0.17 6.27
C LEU A 43 7.95 0.39 4.91
N SER A 44 9.27 0.22 4.83
CA SER A 44 10.02 0.29 3.56
C SER A 44 9.58 -0.81 2.56
N GLU A 45 9.39 -2.04 3.05
CA GLU A 45 8.83 -3.15 2.26
C GLU A 45 7.42 -2.80 1.75
N ALA A 46 6.55 -2.26 2.61
CA ALA A 46 5.21 -1.84 2.22
C ALA A 46 5.24 -0.76 1.13
N ASP A 47 6.12 0.25 1.25
CA ASP A 47 6.32 1.30 0.25
C ASP A 47 6.79 0.70 -1.10
N GLY A 48 7.66 -0.31 -1.09
CA GLY A 48 8.09 -1.02 -2.29
C GLY A 48 6.94 -1.70 -3.03
N HIS A 49 6.11 -2.47 -2.33
CA HIS A 49 4.94 -3.13 -2.93
C HIS A 49 3.91 -2.11 -3.43
N MET A 50 3.63 -1.07 -2.64
CA MET A 50 2.68 -0.02 -2.99
C MET A 50 3.10 0.77 -4.22
N ASN A 51 4.40 1.02 -4.39
CA ASN A 51 4.91 1.65 -5.60
C ASN A 51 4.57 0.81 -6.83
N THR A 52 4.81 -0.50 -6.81
CA THR A 52 4.47 -1.38 -7.93
C THR A 52 2.98 -1.32 -8.26
N ALA A 53 2.11 -1.44 -7.26
CA ALA A 53 0.65 -1.37 -7.45
C ALA A 53 0.20 -0.01 -8.03
N SER A 54 0.76 1.09 -7.50
CA SER A 54 0.42 2.46 -7.92
C SER A 54 0.91 2.77 -9.34
N HIS A 55 2.02 2.18 -9.78
CA HIS A 55 2.47 2.32 -11.18
C HIS A 55 1.48 1.66 -12.14
N THR A 56 1.05 0.42 -11.85
CA THR A 56 0.04 -0.27 -12.67
C THR A 56 -1.27 0.53 -12.75
N HIS A 57 -1.72 1.12 -11.63
CA HIS A 57 -2.86 2.04 -11.64
C HIS A 57 -2.62 3.27 -12.52
N MET A 58 -1.45 3.90 -12.39
CA MET A 58 -1.11 5.12 -13.13
C MET A 58 -1.04 4.90 -14.64
N ASP A 59 -0.64 3.70 -15.10
CA ASP A 59 -0.65 3.33 -16.52
C ASP A 59 -2.08 3.38 -17.10
N ILE A 60 -3.08 2.92 -16.33
CA ILE A 60 -4.50 2.98 -16.74
C ILE A 60 -5.00 4.42 -16.79
N VAL A 61 -4.69 5.22 -15.77
CA VAL A 61 -5.05 6.65 -15.73
C VAL A 61 -4.42 7.40 -16.90
N SER A 62 -3.15 7.12 -17.21
CA SER A 62 -2.43 7.75 -18.31
C SER A 62 -3.02 7.38 -19.68
N ALA A 63 -3.42 6.11 -19.86
CA ALA A 63 -4.07 5.66 -21.07
C ALA A 63 -5.46 6.32 -21.25
N GLU A 64 -6.25 6.42 -20.18
CA GLU A 64 -7.56 7.11 -20.22
C GLU A 64 -7.39 8.60 -20.55
N ALA A 65 -6.43 9.28 -19.91
CA ALA A 65 -6.11 10.69 -20.17
C ALA A 65 -5.62 10.92 -21.61
N SER A 66 -5.02 9.92 -22.25
CA SER A 66 -4.59 9.95 -23.66
C SER A 66 -5.75 9.77 -24.66
N GLY A 67 -6.98 9.63 -24.16
CA GLY A 67 -8.21 9.54 -24.97
C GLY A 67 -8.69 8.11 -25.21
N GLU A 68 -8.06 7.10 -24.60
CA GLU A 68 -8.60 5.74 -24.61
C GLU A 68 -9.88 5.68 -23.77
N LYS A 69 -10.90 4.98 -24.28
CA LYS A 69 -12.16 4.78 -23.57
C LYS A 69 -12.26 3.33 -23.13
N PHE A 70 -12.54 3.13 -21.85
CA PHE A 70 -12.64 1.81 -21.26
C PHE A 70 -14.06 1.52 -20.76
N GLN A 71 -14.46 0.25 -20.85
CA GLN A 71 -15.55 -0.27 -20.03
C GLN A 71 -14.92 -0.88 -18.79
N ILE A 72 -15.10 -0.22 -17.65
CA ILE A 72 -14.46 -0.62 -16.39
C ILE A 72 -15.16 -1.86 -15.80
N PRO A 73 -14.46 -3.00 -15.62
CA PRO A 73 -15.04 -4.17 -14.97
C PRO A 73 -15.05 -4.02 -13.45
N VAL A 74 -16.01 -4.69 -12.79
CA VAL A 74 -16.15 -4.68 -11.32
C VAL A 74 -14.90 -5.18 -10.61
N LEU A 75 -14.18 -6.14 -11.19
CA LEU A 75 -12.92 -6.64 -10.63
C LEU A 75 -11.84 -5.55 -10.55
N PHE A 76 -11.76 -4.67 -11.55
CA PHE A 76 -10.83 -3.54 -11.53
C PHE A 76 -11.24 -2.51 -10.49
N MET A 77 -12.54 -2.19 -10.38
CA MET A 77 -13.07 -1.34 -9.31
C MET A 77 -12.70 -1.89 -7.93
N HIS A 78 -12.81 -3.21 -7.72
CA HIS A 78 -12.38 -3.85 -6.48
C HIS A 78 -10.87 -3.71 -6.24
N ALA A 79 -10.05 -3.82 -7.28
CA ALA A 79 -8.61 -3.63 -7.17
C ALA A 79 -8.25 -2.20 -6.74
N GLU A 80 -8.92 -1.20 -7.32
CA GLU A 80 -8.79 0.21 -6.95
C GLU A 80 -9.19 0.47 -5.48
N ASP A 81 -10.27 -0.16 -5.01
CA ASP A 81 -10.68 -0.08 -3.60
C ASP A 81 -9.61 -0.66 -2.65
N GLN A 82 -9.00 -1.79 -3.01
CA GLN A 82 -7.90 -2.38 -2.25
C GLN A 82 -6.66 -1.49 -2.23
N LEU A 83 -6.33 -0.88 -3.37
CA LEU A 83 -5.19 0.04 -3.50
C LEU A 83 -5.35 1.24 -2.57
N LEU A 84 -6.46 1.97 -2.68
CA LEU A 84 -6.71 3.19 -1.92
C LEU A 84 -6.84 2.93 -0.41
N SER A 85 -7.54 1.84 -0.04
CA SER A 85 -7.63 1.46 1.37
C SER A 85 -6.26 1.09 1.96
N THR A 86 -5.40 0.45 1.18
CA THR A 86 -4.03 0.11 1.60
C THR A 86 -3.16 1.37 1.73
N GLN A 87 -3.23 2.31 0.79
CA GLN A 87 -2.53 3.60 0.91
C GLN A 87 -2.89 4.32 2.21
N THR A 88 -4.19 4.33 2.55
CA THR A 88 -4.66 4.90 3.82
C THR A 88 -4.10 4.17 5.04
N ILE A 89 -4.09 2.84 5.02
CA ILE A 89 -3.51 2.02 6.10
C ILE A 89 -2.01 2.32 6.26
N MET A 90 -1.27 2.48 5.18
CA MET A 90 0.16 2.78 5.23
C MET A 90 0.44 4.15 5.83
N LEU A 91 -0.34 5.17 5.49
CA LEU A 91 -0.24 6.50 6.13
C LEU A 91 -0.47 6.39 7.64
N LEU A 92 -1.50 5.65 8.06
CA LEU A 92 -1.78 5.43 9.48
C LEU A 92 -0.70 4.59 10.16
N ALA A 93 -0.13 3.59 9.47
CA ALA A 93 0.93 2.75 10.00
C ALA A 93 2.17 3.57 10.36
N LYS A 94 2.57 4.50 9.48
CA LYS A 94 3.68 5.44 9.73
C LYS A 94 3.43 6.26 10.99
N GLU A 95 2.22 6.82 11.14
CA GLU A 95 1.85 7.57 12.35
C GLU A 95 1.83 6.70 13.62
N PHE A 96 1.32 5.47 13.55
CA PHE A 96 1.32 4.55 14.68
C PHE A 96 2.74 4.17 15.14
N VAL A 97 3.65 3.89 14.20
CA VAL A 97 5.05 3.60 14.52
C VAL A 97 5.69 4.77 15.28
N GLU A 98 5.47 6.00 14.81
CA GLU A 98 5.96 7.21 15.49
C GLU A 98 5.33 7.43 16.88
N VAL A 99 4.03 7.16 17.02
CA VAL A 99 3.35 7.20 18.33
C VAL A 99 3.99 6.20 19.31
N TYR A 100 4.20 4.95 18.89
CA TYR A 100 4.83 3.94 19.76
C TYR A 100 6.27 4.29 20.14
N LYS A 101 7.06 4.85 19.21
CA LYS A 101 8.42 5.37 19.53
C LYS A 101 8.38 6.45 20.61
N LYS A 102 7.46 7.42 20.49
CA LYS A 102 7.30 8.50 21.48
C LYS A 102 6.89 7.97 22.86
N ILE A 103 6.01 6.96 22.91
CA ILE A 103 5.60 6.32 24.16
C ILE A 103 6.77 5.56 24.79
N GLY A 104 7.49 4.73 24.01
CA GLY A 104 8.66 3.98 24.49
C GLY A 104 9.75 4.89 25.06
N ASN A 105 10.04 6.00 24.37
CA ASN A 105 11.04 6.99 24.82
C ASN A 105 10.64 7.75 26.10
N LYS A 106 9.35 7.87 26.41
CA LYS A 106 8.89 8.47 27.67
C LYS A 106 8.98 7.48 28.85
N ILE A 107 8.85 6.18 28.59
CA ILE A 107 8.97 5.15 29.63
C ILE A 107 10.44 4.98 30.07
N THR A 108 11.41 5.10 29.15
CA THR A 108 12.84 4.95 29.46
C THR A 108 13.50 6.17 30.11
N LYS A 109 12.87 7.34 30.08
CA LYS A 109 13.38 8.59 30.67
C LYS A 109 12.86 8.89 32.08
N LYS A 110 12.17 7.95 32.71
CA LYS A 110 11.59 8.08 34.05
C LYS A 110 12.30 7.17 35.03
#